data_AF-A0A9W9EX35-F1
#
_entry.id   AF-A0A9W9EX35-F1
#
_cell.length_a   1.000
_cell.length_b   1.000
_cell.length_c   1.000
_cell.angle_alpha   90.00
_cell.angle_beta   90.00
_cell.angle_gamma   90.00
#
_symmetry.space_group_name_H-M   'P 1'
#
loop_
_entity.id
_entity.type
_entity.pdbx_description
1 polymer ?
#
loop_
_entity_poly.entity_id
_entity_poly.type
_entity_poly.pdbx_seq_one_letter_code
_entity_poly.pdbx_strand_id
1 'polypeptide(L)'
;MPVPDEYHMHEPGKQPTDVLLLPSFTVVENVTPQLAPDLIEHFVNRSLTTTTPLGASSSQESQSLKEDKNGYHSSEQEQEQEQPAEIPHPASTSIASTPLKSHPCPHAAVILLCSQRTRDARCGQSAPLLRKEFERHLRPLGLYRDMDDKRPGGVGVYFISHVGGHKYSANVIVYRRRDFDWYKNEETRAADEEEGASQGIWLARVRPEECENIIRYTVLQGKVLKPETQLRAGFDRQRGLTSW
;
A
#
# COMPACT_ATOMS: atom_id res chain seq x y z
N MET A 1 -9.43 3.70 9.20
CA MET A 1 -10.60 3.44 8.35
C MET A 1 -11.84 3.40 9.22
N PRO A 2 -13.00 3.80 8.70
CA PRO A 2 -14.23 3.69 9.47
C PRO A 2 -14.47 2.21 9.71
N VAL A 3 -15.08 1.89 10.84
CA VAL A 3 -15.59 0.53 11.03
C VAL A 3 -16.85 0.39 10.19
N PRO A 4 -17.13 -0.79 9.61
CA PRO A 4 -18.40 -1.05 8.94
C PRO A 4 -19.59 -0.74 9.85
N ASP A 5 -20.73 -0.34 9.28
CA ASP A 5 -21.94 0.00 10.06
C ASP A 5 -22.38 -1.16 10.98
N GLU A 6 -22.16 -2.39 10.53
CA GLU A 6 -22.45 -3.61 11.29
C GLU A 6 -21.52 -3.84 12.49
N TYR A 7 -20.38 -3.14 12.61
CA TYR A 7 -19.40 -3.30 13.69
C TYR A 7 -20.03 -3.25 15.09
N HIS A 8 -21.01 -2.37 15.29
CA HIS A 8 -21.69 -2.16 16.55
C HIS A 8 -22.80 -3.18 16.83
N MET A 9 -23.16 -4.01 15.85
CA MET A 9 -24.16 -5.08 15.97
C MET A 9 -23.55 -6.41 16.41
N HIS A 10 -22.22 -6.52 16.41
CA HIS A 10 -21.50 -7.73 16.79
C HIS A 10 -20.96 -7.68 18.22
N GLU A 11 -20.92 -8.85 18.86
CA GLU A 11 -20.26 -9.01 20.16
C GLU A 11 -18.77 -8.65 20.08
N PRO A 12 -18.19 -8.10 21.16
CA PRO A 12 -16.74 -7.86 21.23
C PRO A 12 -15.94 -9.12 20.85
N GLY A 13 -14.97 -8.95 19.94
CA GLY A 13 -14.16 -10.06 19.42
C GLY A 13 -14.75 -10.79 18.20
N LYS A 14 -15.95 -10.40 17.73
CA LYS A 14 -16.53 -10.84 16.45
C LYS A 14 -16.74 -9.68 15.47
N GLN A 15 -16.31 -8.49 15.83
CA GLN A 15 -16.63 -7.27 15.09
C GLN A 15 -15.82 -7.20 13.80
N PRO A 16 -16.46 -6.96 12.64
CA PRO A 16 -15.79 -6.87 11.34
C PRO A 16 -15.05 -5.54 11.17
N THR A 17 -13.92 -5.52 10.47
CA THR A 17 -13.21 -4.29 10.10
C THR A 17 -12.77 -4.36 8.66
N ASP A 18 -12.57 -3.20 8.04
CA ASP A 18 -11.92 -3.15 6.74
C ASP A 18 -10.40 -3.05 6.92
N VAL A 19 -9.66 -3.62 5.98
CA VAL A 19 -8.19 -3.66 5.98
C VAL A 19 -7.64 -3.04 4.70
N LEU A 20 -6.82 -2.00 4.83
CA LEU A 20 -6.03 -1.47 3.71
C LEU A 20 -4.65 -2.15 3.68
N LEU A 21 -4.41 -2.93 2.63
CA LEU A 21 -3.13 -3.57 2.34
C LEU A 21 -2.23 -2.61 1.55
N LEU A 22 -1.01 -2.45 2.02
CA LEU A 22 0.04 -1.64 1.43
C LEU A 22 1.30 -2.51 1.25
N PRO A 23 2.06 -2.38 0.16
CA PRO A 23 1.97 -1.33 -0.85
C PRO A 23 0.91 -1.55 -1.95
N SER A 24 0.16 -2.66 -1.96
CA SER A 24 -0.80 -2.95 -3.05
C SER A 24 -1.94 -1.94 -3.22
N PHE A 25 -2.24 -1.11 -2.22
CA PHE A 25 -3.42 -0.22 -2.25
C PHE A 25 -4.70 -1.05 -2.47
N THR A 26 -4.83 -2.18 -1.78
CA THR A 26 -6.03 -3.03 -1.82
C THR A 26 -6.80 -2.91 -0.52
N VAL A 27 -8.11 -2.67 -0.59
CA VAL A 27 -9.00 -2.72 0.57
C VAL A 27 -9.64 -4.10 0.60
N VAL A 28 -9.66 -4.74 1.76
CA VAL A 28 -10.40 -5.98 2.04
C VAL A 28 -11.48 -5.64 3.06
N GLU A 29 -12.74 -5.87 2.70
CA GLU A 29 -13.89 -5.46 3.50
C GLU A 29 -14.35 -6.55 4.48
N ASN A 30 -14.97 -6.12 5.58
CA ASN A 30 -15.67 -6.98 6.56
C ASN A 30 -14.83 -8.15 7.12
N VAL A 31 -13.55 -7.89 7.38
CA VAL A 31 -12.63 -8.85 7.99
C VAL A 31 -12.93 -8.99 9.47
N THR A 32 -13.36 -10.18 9.90
CA THR A 32 -13.51 -10.52 11.32
C THR A 32 -12.24 -11.19 11.86
N PRO A 33 -12.03 -11.26 13.18
CA PRO A 33 -10.88 -11.97 13.76
C PRO A 33 -10.76 -13.43 13.33
N GLN A 34 -11.88 -14.10 13.05
CA GLN A 34 -11.91 -15.50 12.59
C GLN A 34 -11.41 -15.65 11.14
N LEU A 35 -11.55 -14.60 10.31
CA LEU A 35 -11.10 -14.58 8.90
C LEU A 35 -9.66 -14.08 8.75
N ALA A 36 -8.93 -13.86 9.84
CA ALA A 36 -7.53 -13.45 9.77
C ALA A 36 -6.61 -14.45 9.02
N PRO A 37 -6.75 -15.78 9.16
CA PRO A 37 -5.97 -16.74 8.38
C PRO A 37 -6.24 -16.60 6.87
N ASP A 38 -7.51 -16.52 6.47
CA ASP A 38 -7.92 -16.31 5.08
C ASP A 38 -7.34 -15.00 4.52
N LEU A 39 -7.41 -13.91 5.29
CA LEU A 39 -6.82 -12.63 4.89
C LEU A 39 -5.32 -12.80 4.58
N ILE A 40 -4.60 -13.53 5.43
CA ILE A 40 -3.17 -13.75 5.27
C ILE A 40 -2.89 -14.60 4.03
N GLU A 41 -3.55 -15.75 3.91
CA GLU A 41 -3.30 -16.72 2.84
C GLU A 41 -3.66 -16.18 1.46
N HIS A 42 -4.82 -15.54 1.36
CA HIS A 42 -5.43 -15.19 0.09
C HIS A 42 -5.09 -13.77 -0.38
N PHE A 43 -4.77 -12.85 0.54
CA PHE A 43 -4.50 -11.45 0.20
C PHE A 43 -3.09 -11.02 0.57
N VAL A 44 -2.64 -11.21 1.82
CA VAL A 44 -1.32 -10.71 2.26
C VAL A 44 -0.17 -11.44 1.56
N ASN A 45 -0.18 -12.78 1.58
CA ASN A 45 0.91 -13.59 1.01
C ASN A 45 1.02 -13.44 -0.52
N ARG A 46 -0.06 -13.04 -1.18
CA ARG A 46 -0.15 -12.84 -2.64
C ARG A 46 -0.05 -11.37 -3.05
N SER A 47 0.11 -10.46 -2.08
CA SER A 47 0.19 -9.02 -2.34
C SER A 47 1.57 -8.62 -2.85
N LEU A 48 1.62 -7.46 -3.52
CA LEU A 48 2.87 -6.77 -3.81
C LEU A 48 3.68 -6.53 -2.53
N THR A 49 5.00 -6.58 -2.67
CA THR A 49 5.96 -6.28 -1.63
C THR A 49 6.71 -4.99 -1.96
N THR A 50 7.53 -4.50 -1.02
CA THR A 50 8.35 -3.29 -1.22
C THR A 50 9.44 -3.47 -2.29
N THR A 51 9.72 -4.71 -2.71
CA THR A 51 10.73 -5.06 -3.71
C THR A 51 10.13 -5.55 -5.03
N THR A 52 8.80 -5.69 -5.14
CA THR A 52 8.16 -6.06 -6.41
C THR A 52 8.48 -4.99 -7.46
N PRO A 53 9.00 -5.33 -8.66
CA PRO A 53 9.25 -4.35 -9.72
C PRO A 53 7.98 -3.59 -10.13
N LEU A 54 8.15 -2.38 -10.68
CA LEU A 54 7.03 -1.64 -11.27
C LEU A 54 6.83 -2.06 -12.72
N GLY A 55 5.58 -2.07 -13.20
CA GLY A 55 5.27 -2.50 -14.55
C GLY A 55 5.56 -3.98 -14.84
N ALA A 56 5.65 -4.84 -13.81
CA ALA A 56 5.63 -6.29 -13.97
C ALA A 56 4.21 -6.75 -14.39
N SER A 57 3.77 -6.30 -15.57
CA SER A 57 2.83 -7.06 -16.39
C SER A 57 3.50 -8.39 -16.71
N SER A 58 2.72 -9.47 -16.70
CA SER A 58 3.06 -10.86 -17.00
C SER A 58 3.69 -11.03 -18.39
N SER A 59 4.94 -10.61 -18.54
CA SER A 59 5.70 -10.65 -19.80
C SER A 59 7.16 -10.97 -19.52
N GLN A 60 7.42 -12.02 -18.73
CA GLN A 60 8.72 -12.69 -18.72
C GLN A 60 8.54 -14.21 -18.61
N GLU A 61 8.17 -14.83 -19.72
CA GLU A 61 8.72 -16.13 -20.07
C GLU A 61 8.76 -16.26 -21.60
N SER A 62 9.60 -15.45 -22.24
CA SER A 62 9.98 -15.66 -23.65
C SER A 62 11.23 -14.85 -23.98
N GLN A 63 12.28 -15.60 -24.36
CA GLN A 63 13.53 -15.18 -25.01
C GLN A 63 14.60 -14.62 -24.04
N SER A 64 15.82 -15.14 -23.94
CA SER A 64 16.64 -15.83 -24.94
C SER A 64 17.80 -16.62 -24.32
N LEU A 65 18.01 -17.87 -24.77
CA LEU A 65 19.33 -18.40 -25.13
C LEU A 65 19.14 -19.32 -26.36
N LYS A 66 19.45 -18.80 -27.56
CA LYS A 66 19.75 -19.62 -28.74
C LYS A 66 21.26 -19.85 -28.74
N GLU A 67 21.64 -21.11 -28.58
CA GLU A 67 22.27 -21.98 -29.60
C GLU A 67 23.78 -21.80 -29.72
N ASP A 68 24.51 -22.82 -29.25
CA ASP A 68 25.65 -23.36 -29.98
C ASP A 68 25.48 -24.89 -30.10
N LYS A 69 25.59 -25.38 -31.33
CA LYS A 69 25.42 -26.79 -31.72
C LYS A 69 26.71 -27.59 -31.49
N ASN A 70 26.59 -28.82 -30.97
CA ASN A 70 27.05 -30.06 -31.65
C ASN A 70 26.93 -31.33 -30.78
N GLY A 71 26.29 -32.37 -31.33
CA GLY A 71 26.84 -33.74 -31.34
C GLY A 71 26.44 -34.76 -30.25
N TYR A 72 25.63 -35.75 -30.68
CA TYR A 72 25.64 -37.19 -30.33
C TYR A 72 25.02 -37.74 -29.00
N HIS A 73 23.91 -38.47 -29.22
CA HIS A 73 23.56 -39.84 -28.77
C HIS A 73 22.92 -40.17 -27.39
N SER A 74 21.74 -40.84 -27.49
CA SER A 74 21.04 -41.77 -26.54
C SER A 74 20.59 -41.20 -25.20
N SER A 75 19.42 -41.52 -24.60
CA SER A 75 18.54 -42.69 -24.67
C SER A 75 17.19 -42.38 -23.99
N GLU A 76 16.13 -43.00 -24.48
CA GLU A 76 14.97 -43.62 -23.78
C GLU A 76 14.15 -42.83 -22.71
N GLN A 77 12.91 -42.54 -23.12
CA GLN A 77 11.60 -42.62 -22.43
C GLN A 77 11.53 -42.62 -20.89
N GLU A 78 10.80 -41.64 -20.34
CA GLU A 78 9.57 -41.86 -19.55
C GLU A 78 8.78 -40.54 -19.45
N GLN A 79 7.46 -40.62 -19.70
CA GLN A 79 6.52 -39.50 -19.73
C GLN A 79 5.83 -39.37 -18.36
N GLU A 80 6.05 -38.27 -17.65
CA GLU A 80 5.12 -37.77 -16.64
C GLU A 80 4.66 -36.36 -17.04
N GLN A 81 3.36 -36.25 -17.31
CA GLN A 81 2.69 -34.98 -17.61
C GLN A 81 2.45 -34.23 -16.30
N GLU A 82 3.34 -33.28 -15.96
CA GLU A 82 3.05 -32.23 -14.98
C GLU A 82 2.51 -30.98 -15.71
N GLN A 83 1.25 -30.65 -15.42
CA GLN A 83 0.65 -29.35 -15.74
C GLN A 83 1.28 -28.27 -14.84
N PRO A 84 1.85 -27.18 -15.37
CA PRO A 84 2.29 -26.06 -14.55
C PRO A 84 1.08 -25.29 -13.99
N ALA A 85 1.08 -25.10 -12.67
CA ALA A 85 0.08 -24.36 -11.93
C ALA A 85 0.02 -22.87 -12.32
N GLU A 86 -1.17 -22.39 -12.70
CA GLU A 86 -1.48 -20.97 -12.86
C GLU A 86 -1.35 -20.23 -11.51
N ILE A 87 -0.69 -19.07 -11.51
CA ILE A 87 -0.61 -18.17 -10.34
C ILE A 87 -1.85 -17.26 -10.35
N PRO A 88 -2.71 -17.24 -9.30
CA PRO A 88 -3.94 -16.44 -9.34
C PRO A 88 -3.70 -14.99 -8.89
N HIS A 89 -4.18 -14.04 -9.70
CA HIS A 89 -4.27 -12.59 -9.45
C HIS A 89 -5.05 -12.24 -8.15
N PRO A 90 -4.97 -10.99 -7.61
CA PRO A 90 -5.78 -10.54 -6.46
C PRO A 90 -6.80 -9.41 -6.72
N ALA A 91 -6.91 -8.84 -7.93
CA ALA A 91 -7.76 -7.66 -8.19
C ALA A 91 -9.18 -7.97 -8.71
N SER A 92 -9.51 -9.23 -9.02
CA SER A 92 -10.89 -9.66 -9.38
C SER A 92 -11.17 -11.11 -9.03
N THR A 93 -10.39 -11.67 -8.10
CA THR A 93 -10.45 -13.11 -7.81
C THR A 93 -11.55 -13.34 -6.80
N SER A 94 -12.70 -13.82 -7.28
CA SER A 94 -13.54 -14.69 -6.46
C SER A 94 -12.69 -15.92 -6.15
N ILE A 95 -11.86 -15.83 -5.12
CA ILE A 95 -11.15 -16.98 -4.58
C ILE A 95 -12.27 -17.83 -4.01
N ALA A 96 -12.66 -18.89 -4.70
CA ALA A 96 -13.80 -19.75 -4.35
C ALA A 96 -13.70 -20.39 -2.95
N SER A 97 -12.62 -20.11 -2.21
CA SER A 97 -12.28 -20.62 -0.90
C SER A 97 -12.47 -19.63 0.26
N THR A 98 -12.73 -18.34 0.03
CA THR A 98 -12.91 -17.36 1.14
C THR A 98 -14.10 -16.43 0.94
N PRO A 99 -14.84 -16.05 2.01
CA PRO A 99 -15.94 -15.09 1.93
C PRO A 99 -15.48 -13.63 1.84
N LEU A 100 -14.19 -13.34 1.98
CA LEU A 100 -13.64 -11.98 1.96
C LEU A 100 -13.74 -11.35 0.58
N LYS A 101 -14.09 -10.05 0.53
CA LYS A 101 -14.16 -9.25 -0.70
C LYS A 101 -13.08 -8.19 -0.68
N SER A 102 -12.46 -7.94 -1.83
CA SER A 102 -11.50 -6.88 -1.99
C SER A 102 -11.86 -5.94 -3.14
N HIS A 103 -11.35 -4.72 -3.06
CA HIS A 103 -11.38 -3.77 -4.14
C HIS A 103 -10.15 -2.84 -4.09
N PRO A 104 -9.77 -2.19 -5.21
CA PRO A 104 -8.69 -1.21 -5.20
C PRO A 104 -9.03 -0.01 -4.30
N CYS A 105 -8.01 0.54 -3.64
CA CYS A 105 -8.08 1.79 -2.92
C CYS A 105 -8.04 2.95 -3.94
N PRO A 106 -9.03 3.87 -3.93
CA PRO A 106 -9.16 4.92 -4.93
C PRO A 106 -8.11 6.04 -4.77
N HIS A 107 -7.38 6.07 -3.65
CA HIS A 107 -6.46 7.14 -3.33
C HIS A 107 -5.17 7.10 -4.17
N ALA A 108 -4.65 8.27 -4.55
CA ALA A 108 -3.32 8.38 -5.16
C ALA A 108 -2.20 8.32 -4.10
N ALA A 109 -2.48 8.78 -2.89
CA ALA A 109 -1.60 8.60 -1.74
C ALA A 109 -2.37 8.48 -0.43
N VAL A 110 -1.70 7.91 0.57
CA VAL A 110 -2.18 7.89 1.95
C VAL A 110 -1.10 8.40 2.89
N ILE A 111 -1.50 9.25 3.83
CA ILE A 111 -0.66 9.77 4.91
C ILE A 111 -1.13 9.11 6.21
N LEU A 112 -0.25 8.35 6.85
CA LEU A 112 -0.53 7.64 8.10
C LEU A 112 0.17 8.34 9.27
N LEU A 113 -0.60 8.68 10.29
CA LEU A 113 -0.16 9.44 11.46
C LEU A 113 -0.29 8.58 12.72
N CYS A 114 0.83 8.32 13.40
CA CYS A 114 0.82 7.65 14.70
C CYS A 114 0.07 8.52 15.73
N SER A 115 -1.05 8.05 16.28
CA SER A 115 -1.89 8.83 17.20
C SER A 115 -2.00 8.25 18.62
N GLN A 116 -1.29 7.14 18.90
CA GLN A 116 -1.40 6.46 20.19
C GLN A 116 -0.81 7.32 21.33
N ARG A 117 -1.53 7.40 22.46
CA ARG A 117 -1.13 8.18 23.65
C ARG A 117 -0.39 7.37 24.71
N THR A 118 -0.73 6.09 24.85
CA THR A 118 -0.25 5.25 25.97
C THR A 118 1.22 4.92 25.85
N ARG A 119 1.71 4.72 24.62
CA ARG A 119 3.09 4.36 24.34
C ARG A 119 3.96 5.62 24.21
N ASP A 120 3.54 6.60 23.41
CA ASP A 120 4.19 7.93 23.36
C ASP A 120 3.13 9.05 23.32
N ALA A 121 2.96 9.76 24.43
CA ALA A 121 1.96 10.84 24.54
C ALA A 121 2.15 11.95 23.48
N ARG A 122 3.38 12.19 23.01
CA ARG A 122 3.67 13.23 22.03
C ARG A 122 3.07 12.90 20.67
N CYS A 123 2.99 11.62 20.28
CA CYS A 123 2.30 11.20 19.07
C CYS A 123 0.80 11.49 19.15
N GLY A 124 0.17 11.14 20.27
CA GLY A 124 -1.26 11.43 20.47
C GLY A 124 -1.61 12.91 20.65
N GLN A 125 -0.62 13.76 20.98
CA GLN A 125 -0.77 15.22 20.97
C GLN A 125 -0.54 15.83 19.58
N SER A 126 0.49 15.37 18.86
CA SER A 126 0.88 15.94 17.56
C SER A 126 -0.03 15.50 16.41
N ALA A 127 -0.51 14.25 16.40
CA ALA A 127 -1.25 13.71 15.26
C ALA A 127 -2.50 14.54 14.88
N PRO A 128 -3.37 15.00 15.81
CA PRO A 128 -4.49 15.85 15.46
C PRO A 128 -4.08 17.21 14.86
N LEU A 129 -2.98 17.79 15.34
CA LEU A 129 -2.43 19.05 14.82
C LEU A 129 -1.90 18.86 13.40
N LEU A 130 -1.11 17.80 13.19
CA LEU A 130 -0.56 17.46 11.87
C LEU A 130 -1.69 17.15 10.88
N ARG A 131 -2.71 16.38 11.28
CA ARG A 131 -3.88 16.12 10.45
C ARG A 131 -4.52 17.43 10.00
N LYS A 132 -4.82 18.34 10.94
CA LYS A 132 -5.43 19.64 10.63
C LYS A 132 -4.61 20.45 9.61
N GLU A 133 -3.29 20.47 9.76
CA GLU A 133 -2.42 21.17 8.81
C GLU A 133 -2.34 20.49 7.44
N PHE A 134 -2.24 19.15 7.39
CA PHE A 134 -2.32 18.43 6.12
C PHE A 134 -3.64 18.71 5.40
N GLU A 135 -4.76 18.65 6.12
CA GLU A 135 -6.08 18.98 5.56
C GLU A 135 -6.13 20.42 5.04
N ARG A 136 -5.61 21.38 5.82
CA ARG A 136 -5.57 22.80 5.43
C ARG A 136 -4.87 23.03 4.11
N HIS A 137 -3.80 22.27 3.83
CA HIS A 137 -3.02 22.41 2.60
C HIS A 137 -3.55 21.53 1.45
N LEU A 138 -4.17 20.39 1.73
CA LEU A 138 -4.75 19.51 0.71
C LEU A 138 -6.07 20.04 0.13
N ARG A 139 -6.88 20.71 0.95
CA ARG A 139 -8.21 21.22 0.54
C ARG A 139 -8.15 22.26 -0.59
N PRO A 140 -7.28 23.31 -0.56
CA PRO A 140 -7.15 24.27 -1.65
C PRO A 140 -6.70 23.63 -2.98
N LEU A 141 -6.02 22.49 -2.91
CA LEU A 141 -5.58 21.72 -4.09
C LEU A 141 -6.67 20.78 -4.62
N GLY A 142 -7.82 20.65 -3.94
CA GLY A 142 -8.86 19.67 -4.27
C GLY A 142 -8.43 18.21 -4.05
N LEU A 143 -7.32 17.99 -3.35
CA LEU A 143 -6.71 16.68 -3.17
C LEU A 143 -7.12 15.97 -1.89
N TYR A 144 -7.70 16.67 -0.93
CA TYR A 144 -8.15 16.04 0.30
C TYR A 144 -9.23 14.98 0.01
N ARG A 145 -9.08 13.81 0.60
CA ARG A 145 -10.07 12.74 0.66
C ARG A 145 -10.29 12.41 2.13
N ASP A 146 -11.54 12.45 2.57
CA ASP A 146 -11.90 11.94 3.87
C ASP A 146 -12.09 10.42 3.81
N MET A 147 -12.60 9.83 4.89
CA MET A 147 -12.71 8.39 5.05
C MET A 147 -13.81 7.76 4.18
N ASP A 148 -14.82 8.53 3.80
CA ASP A 148 -16.00 8.05 3.04
C ASP A 148 -15.97 8.55 1.58
N ASP A 149 -14.96 9.34 1.22
CA ASP A 149 -14.75 9.87 -0.11
C ASP A 149 -14.26 8.79 -1.09
N LYS A 150 -15.18 8.32 -1.94
CA LYS A 150 -14.91 7.33 -2.98
C LYS A 150 -14.37 7.94 -4.28
N ARG A 151 -14.13 9.26 -4.35
CA ARG A 151 -13.60 9.89 -5.56
C ARG A 151 -12.17 9.41 -5.80
N PRO A 152 -11.84 9.04 -7.05
CA PRO A 152 -10.50 8.58 -7.35
C PRO A 152 -9.45 9.69 -7.19
N GLY A 153 -8.20 9.25 -7.01
CA GLY A 153 -7.05 10.09 -6.75
C GLY A 153 -7.07 10.72 -5.35
N GLY A 154 -6.42 11.88 -5.23
CA GLY A 154 -6.33 12.59 -3.96
C GLY A 154 -5.55 11.84 -2.88
N VAL A 155 -5.67 12.33 -1.65
CA VAL A 155 -4.85 11.96 -0.50
C VAL A 155 -5.71 11.74 0.72
N GLY A 156 -5.70 10.51 1.22
CA GLY A 156 -6.31 10.15 2.51
C GLY A 156 -5.35 10.43 3.67
N VAL A 157 -5.85 10.97 4.78
CA VAL A 157 -5.05 11.22 6.00
C VAL A 157 -5.64 10.44 7.17
N TYR A 158 -4.93 9.42 7.63
CA TYR A 158 -5.44 8.45 8.60
C TYR A 158 -4.61 8.39 9.87
N PHE A 159 -5.29 8.18 10.99
CA PHE A 159 -4.63 7.81 12.24
C PHE A 159 -4.33 6.31 12.26
N ILE A 160 -3.16 5.96 12.80
CA ILE A 160 -2.73 4.58 13.02
C ILE A 160 -2.25 4.39 14.46
N SER A 161 -2.19 3.12 14.87
CA SER A 161 -1.59 2.69 16.14
C SER A 161 -0.11 3.03 16.21
N HIS A 162 0.51 2.79 17.38
CA HIS A 162 1.91 3.10 17.62
C HIS A 162 2.83 2.45 16.59
N VAL A 163 3.67 3.27 15.97
CA VAL A 163 4.74 2.86 15.07
C VAL A 163 6.06 3.51 15.47
N GLY A 164 7.12 2.72 15.54
CA GLY A 164 8.47 3.17 15.92
C GLY A 164 8.67 3.36 17.42
N GLY A 165 9.91 3.46 17.90
CA GLY A 165 10.20 3.62 19.35
C GLY A 165 10.02 5.06 19.85
N HIS A 166 9.88 5.26 21.17
CA HIS A 166 9.64 6.57 21.82
C HIS A 166 10.78 7.59 21.64
N LYS A 167 11.90 7.22 21.00
CA LYS A 167 12.90 8.20 20.56
C LYS A 167 12.36 9.09 19.44
N TYR A 168 11.33 8.64 18.73
CA TYR A 168 10.77 9.28 17.55
C TYR A 168 9.27 9.48 17.75
N SER A 169 8.82 10.73 17.73
CA SER A 169 7.41 11.11 17.79
C SER A 169 7.02 11.87 16.51
N ALA A 170 5.72 12.17 16.35
CA ALA A 170 5.20 12.79 15.14
C ALA A 170 5.58 11.98 13.88
N ASN A 171 5.29 10.67 13.91
CA ASN A 171 5.53 9.77 12.79
C ASN A 171 4.50 10.03 11.69
N VAL A 172 5.01 10.19 10.47
CA VAL A 172 4.23 10.37 9.24
C VAL A 172 4.74 9.36 8.22
N ILE A 173 3.88 8.42 7.82
CA ILE A 173 4.22 7.44 6.78
C ILE A 173 3.40 7.76 5.53
N VAL A 174 4.09 8.02 4.42
CA VAL A 174 3.46 8.34 3.14
C VAL A 174 3.63 7.13 2.22
N TYR A 175 2.51 6.58 1.76
CA TYR A 175 2.51 5.69 0.61
C TYR A 175 1.90 6.44 -0.57
N ARG A 176 2.58 6.43 -1.72
CA ARG A 176 2.11 7.12 -2.93
C ARG A 176 2.24 6.24 -4.16
N ARG A 177 1.28 6.37 -5.07
CA ARG A 177 1.39 5.91 -6.46
C ARG A 177 2.35 6.82 -7.22
N ARG A 178 2.92 6.32 -8.32
CA ARG A 178 3.86 7.10 -9.14
C ARG A 178 3.16 8.28 -9.83
N ASP A 179 1.99 8.01 -10.40
CA ASP A 179 1.16 8.96 -11.10
C ASP A 179 -0.01 9.35 -10.18
N PHE A 180 -0.16 10.65 -9.95
CA PHE A 180 -1.23 11.18 -9.12
C PHE A 180 -2.57 11.31 -9.86
N ASP A 181 -2.50 11.29 -11.19
CA ASP A 181 -3.62 11.43 -12.12
C ASP A 181 -3.96 10.11 -12.82
N TRP A 182 -3.48 8.99 -12.29
CA TRP A 182 -3.65 7.63 -12.81
C TRP A 182 -5.10 7.26 -13.15
N TYR A 183 -6.07 7.90 -12.48
CA TYR A 183 -7.50 7.66 -12.64
C TYR A 183 -8.15 8.41 -13.82
N LYS A 184 -7.45 9.34 -14.48
CA LYS A 184 -8.02 10.18 -15.54
C LYS A 184 -8.22 9.45 -16.87
N ASN A 185 -7.49 8.37 -17.12
CA ASN A 185 -7.65 7.55 -18.32
C ASN A 185 -7.73 6.07 -17.93
N GLU A 186 -8.50 5.27 -18.68
CA GLU A 186 -8.79 3.88 -18.30
C GLU A 186 -7.57 2.95 -18.40
N GLU A 187 -6.67 3.18 -19.35
CA GLU A 187 -5.46 2.37 -19.53
C GLU A 187 -4.49 2.52 -18.35
N THR A 188 -4.20 3.76 -17.93
CA THR A 188 -3.41 4.01 -16.72
C THR A 188 -4.16 3.59 -15.48
N ARG A 189 -5.50 3.64 -15.50
CA ARG A 189 -6.32 3.23 -14.35
C ARG A 189 -6.07 1.77 -13.97
N ALA A 190 -6.19 0.88 -14.96
CA ALA A 190 -5.94 -0.55 -14.77
C ALA A 190 -4.46 -0.82 -14.41
N ALA A 191 -3.52 -0.22 -15.14
CA ALA A 191 -2.10 -0.44 -14.91
C ALA A 191 -1.63 0.03 -13.52
N ASP A 192 -2.08 1.20 -13.06
CA ASP A 192 -1.72 1.68 -11.73
C ASP A 192 -2.48 0.92 -10.62
N GLU A 193 -3.75 0.53 -10.82
CA GLU A 193 -4.47 -0.33 -9.86
C GLU A 193 -3.69 -1.61 -9.53
N GLU A 194 -3.04 -2.22 -10.52
CA GLU A 194 -2.16 -3.37 -10.35
C GLU A 194 -0.78 -3.01 -9.75
N GLU A 195 -0.28 -1.80 -9.98
CA GLU A 195 1.05 -1.38 -9.52
C GLU A 195 1.09 -1.02 -8.03
N GLY A 196 0.01 -0.48 -7.48
CA GLY A 196 -0.03 0.00 -6.10
C GLY A 196 0.94 1.17 -5.83
N ALA A 197 1.50 1.21 -4.61
CA ALA A 197 2.42 2.24 -4.17
C ALA A 197 3.80 2.05 -4.82
N SER A 198 4.30 3.09 -5.49
CA SER A 198 5.68 3.11 -6.00
C SER A 198 6.68 3.48 -4.91
N GLN A 199 6.26 4.27 -3.92
CA GLN A 199 7.10 4.70 -2.81
C GLN A 199 6.38 4.57 -1.47
N GLY A 200 7.14 4.22 -0.44
CA GLY A 200 6.78 4.31 0.96
C GLY A 200 7.84 5.14 1.70
N ILE A 201 7.45 6.23 2.34
CA ILE A 201 8.37 7.20 2.97
C ILE A 201 7.97 7.36 4.43
N TRP A 202 8.81 6.90 5.36
CA TRP A 202 8.56 7.02 6.79
C TRP A 202 9.37 8.17 7.36
N LEU A 203 8.67 9.25 7.77
CA LEU A 203 9.23 10.41 8.44
C LEU A 203 8.90 10.39 9.94
N ALA A 204 9.75 11.04 10.74
CA ALA A 204 9.47 11.36 12.13
C ALA A 204 9.91 12.79 12.46
N ARG A 205 9.51 13.28 13.64
CA ARG A 205 9.77 14.64 14.13
C ARG A 205 9.16 15.70 13.20
N VAL A 206 8.07 15.35 12.53
CA VAL A 206 7.37 16.28 11.64
C VAL A 206 6.68 17.35 12.47
N ARG A 207 6.81 18.60 12.04
CA ARG A 207 6.15 19.75 12.65
C ARG A 207 5.05 20.31 11.76
N PRO A 208 4.02 20.98 12.34
CA PRO A 208 2.93 21.61 11.59
C PRO A 208 3.40 22.50 10.43
N GLU A 209 4.44 23.31 10.62
CA GLU A 209 4.99 24.21 9.60
C GLU A 209 5.61 23.50 8.39
N GLU A 210 5.86 22.19 8.49
CA GLU A 210 6.47 21.39 7.43
C GLU A 210 5.43 20.68 6.54
N CYS A 211 4.17 20.61 6.98
CA CYS A 211 3.10 19.89 6.28
C CYS A 211 2.91 20.35 4.83
N GLU A 212 3.01 21.65 4.56
CA GLU A 212 2.91 22.19 3.20
C GLU A 212 3.97 21.60 2.27
N ASN A 213 5.22 21.61 2.74
CA ASN A 213 6.35 21.15 1.95
C ASN A 213 6.35 19.63 1.81
N ILE A 214 5.89 18.90 2.83
CA ILE A 214 5.66 17.45 2.74
C ILE A 214 4.63 17.15 1.65
N ILE A 215 3.53 17.90 1.56
CA ILE A 215 2.56 17.72 0.47
C ILE A 215 3.23 18.01 -0.88
N ARG A 216 3.79 19.21 -1.04
CA ARG A 216 4.32 19.68 -2.33
C ARG A 216 5.43 18.81 -2.89
N TYR A 217 6.34 18.35 -2.03
CA TYR A 217 7.55 17.66 -2.48
C TYR A 217 7.50 16.15 -2.19
N THR A 218 7.07 15.74 -0.99
CA THR A 218 7.10 14.31 -0.63
C THR A 218 5.91 13.57 -1.21
N VAL A 219 4.70 14.07 -1.02
CA VAL A 219 3.46 13.41 -1.48
C VAL A 219 3.32 13.50 -3.00
N LEU A 220 3.46 14.71 -3.56
CA LEU A 220 3.22 14.92 -5.00
C LEU A 220 4.40 14.51 -5.88
N GLN A 221 5.64 14.69 -5.42
CA GLN A 221 6.85 14.49 -6.26
C GLN A 221 7.72 13.33 -5.79
N GLY A 222 7.44 12.71 -4.64
CA GLY A 222 8.26 11.62 -4.12
C GLY A 222 9.63 12.03 -3.57
N LYS A 223 9.84 13.32 -3.28
CA LYS A 223 11.11 13.87 -2.81
C LYS A 223 11.14 14.00 -1.28
N VAL A 224 12.19 13.46 -0.66
CA VAL A 224 12.46 13.63 0.77
C VAL A 224 13.26 14.91 1.00
N LEU A 225 12.78 15.80 1.88
CA LEU A 225 13.37 17.13 2.07
C LEU A 225 14.49 17.18 3.11
N LYS A 226 14.35 16.42 4.21
CA LYS A 226 15.28 16.43 5.36
C LYS A 226 15.70 15.01 5.73
N PRO A 227 16.32 14.25 4.81
CA PRO A 227 16.57 12.82 5.03
C PRO A 227 17.43 12.54 6.27
N GLU A 228 18.39 13.39 6.59
CA GLU A 228 19.34 13.20 7.70
C GLU A 228 18.68 13.30 9.08
N THR A 229 17.56 14.02 9.18
CA THR A 229 16.91 14.33 10.46
C THR A 229 15.52 13.73 10.63
N GLN A 230 14.81 13.51 9.52
CA GLN A 230 13.42 13.05 9.54
C GLN A 230 13.22 11.67 8.94
N LEU A 231 14.01 11.24 7.95
CA LEU A 231 13.83 9.93 7.34
C LEU A 231 14.16 8.83 8.35
N ARG A 232 13.22 7.89 8.47
CA ARG A 232 13.32 6.73 9.36
C ARG A 232 13.61 5.46 8.58
N ALA A 233 12.87 5.28 7.50
CA ALA A 233 12.90 4.15 6.62
C ALA A 233 12.08 4.49 5.36
N GLY A 234 12.11 3.61 4.37
CA GLY A 234 11.26 3.72 3.20
C GLY A 234 11.73 2.84 2.05
N PHE A 235 10.98 2.90 0.96
CA PHE A 235 11.36 2.25 -0.29
C PHE A 235 10.95 3.13 -1.46
N ASP A 236 11.69 2.95 -2.56
CA ASP A 236 11.40 3.51 -3.86
C ASP A 236 11.56 2.40 -4.90
N ARG A 237 10.43 1.86 -5.36
CA ARG A 237 10.38 0.77 -6.34
C ARG A 237 10.77 1.25 -7.74
N GLN A 238 10.66 2.54 -8.05
CA GLN A 238 11.14 3.10 -9.34
C GLN A 238 12.67 3.05 -9.42
N ARG A 239 13.32 3.30 -8.28
CA ARG A 239 14.78 3.34 -8.18
C ARG A 239 15.40 2.06 -7.63
N GLY A 240 14.58 1.09 -7.22
CA GLY A 240 15.04 -0.14 -6.56
C GLY A 240 15.73 0.13 -5.21
N LEU A 241 15.37 1.22 -4.52
CA LEU A 241 16.01 1.63 -3.26
C LEU A 241 15.17 1.21 -2.06
N THR A 242 15.83 0.77 -1.00
CA THR A 242 15.22 0.52 0.31
C THR A 242 16.09 1.10 1.42
N SER A 243 15.46 1.62 2.46
CA SER A 243 16.08 2.12 3.69
C SER A 243 15.34 1.51 4.86
N TRP A 244 16.09 0.84 5.74
CA TRP A 244 15.57 0.13 6.91
C TRP A 244 16.21 0.66 8.19
#